data_AF-A0AAU5FVP7-F1
#
_entry.id   AF-A0AAU5FVP7-F1
#
_cell.length_a   1.000
_cell.length_b   1.000
_cell.length_c   1.000
_cell.angle_alpha   90.00
_cell.angle_beta   90.00
_cell.angle_gamma   90.00
#
_symmetry.space_group_name_H-M   'P 1'
#
loop_
_entity.id
_entity.type
_entity.pdbx_description
1 polymer ?
#
loop_
_entity_poly.entity_id
_entity_poly.type
_entity_poly.pdbx_seq_one_letter_code
_entity_poly.pdbx_strand_id
1 'polypeptide(L)'
;MRFYRRRAVLIAVSTAACVSAAAVYALISATDDTVAVPVPDAHVAGYCRALHAELPREVAGLPRHDLKPGSELTAGWGNPAIVLRCGVPRPAADGLVSTPAAEVGGVSWSFEEGAHGSVRLTTTLRKAYVELTLPEKYAHDATPLADLAAAVKHTIPEGI
;
A
#
# COMPACT_ATOMS: atom_id res chain seq x y z
N MET A 1 34.74 -30.42 -43.92
CA MET A 1 36.05 -31.04 -43.62
C MET A 1 36.95 -29.99 -43.00
N ARG A 2 37.50 -30.27 -41.81
CA ARG A 2 38.40 -29.40 -41.02
C ARG A 2 39.84 -29.58 -41.49
N PHE A 3 40.55 -28.49 -41.78
CA PHE A 3 42.01 -28.38 -41.80
C PHE A 3 42.31 -26.86 -41.60
N TYR A 4 43.26 -26.35 -40.82
CA TYR A 4 44.39 -26.93 -40.12
C TYR A 4 44.98 -25.89 -39.13
N ARG A 5 45.53 -26.39 -38.02
CA ARG A 5 46.76 -25.95 -37.30
C ARG A 5 47.14 -24.46 -37.30
N ARG A 6 47.08 -23.80 -36.12
CA ARG A 6 48.18 -23.65 -35.14
C ARG A 6 49.53 -23.23 -35.74
N ARG A 7 49.91 -21.95 -35.57
CA ARG A 7 51.24 -21.51 -35.09
C ARG A 7 51.10 -20.18 -34.31
N ALA A 8 51.69 -20.17 -33.13
CA ALA A 8 51.79 -19.05 -32.20
C ALA A 8 53.00 -18.17 -32.52
N VAL A 9 52.94 -16.86 -32.22
CA VAL A 9 53.98 -15.96 -31.65
C VAL A 9 53.25 -14.64 -31.34
N LEU A 10 52.78 -14.43 -30.11
CA LEU A 10 53.40 -13.68 -29.00
C LEU A 10 53.57 -12.15 -29.24
N ILE A 11 52.76 -11.43 -28.46
CA ILE A 11 53.06 -10.22 -27.69
C ILE A 11 53.19 -8.91 -28.48
N ALA A 12 52.12 -8.13 -28.46
CA ALA A 12 52.21 -6.69 -28.27
C ALA A 12 51.23 -6.31 -27.14
N VAL A 13 51.78 -6.08 -25.95
CA VAL A 13 51.08 -5.48 -24.82
C VAL A 13 50.80 -4.04 -25.18
N SER A 14 49.54 -3.70 -25.41
CA SER A 14 49.06 -2.32 -25.45
C SER A 14 47.85 -2.23 -24.55
N THR A 15 48.07 -1.56 -23.43
CA THR A 15 47.12 -1.29 -22.35
C THR A 15 45.92 -0.51 -22.86
N ALA A 16 44.76 -1.15 -22.89
CA ALA A 16 43.46 -0.49 -22.88
C ALA A 16 42.52 -1.34 -22.05
N ALA A 17 42.50 -1.07 -20.74
CA ALA A 17 41.58 -1.67 -19.78
C ALA A 17 40.16 -1.17 -20.08
N CYS A 18 39.45 -1.85 -20.99
CA CYS A 18 38.00 -1.71 -21.11
C CYS A 18 37.37 -2.55 -19.99
N VAL A 19 37.11 -1.90 -18.86
CA VAL A 19 36.31 -2.44 -17.76
C VAL A 19 34.94 -2.79 -18.33
N SER A 20 34.63 -4.08 -18.36
CA SER A 20 33.30 -4.61 -18.69
C SER A 20 32.32 -4.15 -17.61
N ALA A 21 31.46 -3.19 -17.96
CA ALA A 21 30.31 -2.83 -17.16
C ALA A 21 29.35 -4.03 -17.12
N ALA A 22 29.47 -4.85 -16.08
CA ALA A 22 28.42 -5.80 -15.72
C ALA A 22 27.19 -4.97 -15.34
N ALA A 23 26.19 -4.95 -16.21
CA ALA A 23 24.87 -4.45 -15.89
C ALA A 23 24.28 -5.37 -14.82
N VAL A 24 24.47 -5.00 -13.55
CA VAL A 24 23.68 -5.55 -12.45
C VAL A 24 22.27 -5.05 -12.71
N TYR A 25 21.43 -5.91 -13.29
CA TYR A 25 19.99 -5.74 -13.19
C TYR A 25 19.65 -5.85 -11.71
N ALA A 26 19.63 -4.71 -11.02
CA ALA A 26 19.02 -4.61 -9.71
C ALA A 26 17.53 -4.90 -9.93
N LEU A 27 17.12 -6.14 -9.72
CA LEU A 27 15.73 -6.48 -9.44
C LEU A 27 15.42 -5.86 -8.09
N ILE A 28 15.09 -4.57 -8.10
CA ILE A 28 14.56 -3.89 -6.93
C ILE A 28 13.10 -4.35 -6.82
N SER A 29 12.88 -5.53 -6.23
CA SER A 29 11.60 -5.83 -5.61
C SER A 29 11.54 -5.06 -4.28
N ALA A 30 11.61 -3.73 -4.34
CA ALA A 30 11.35 -2.89 -3.19
C ALA A 30 9.84 -2.86 -3.00
N THR A 31 9.39 -3.66 -2.05
CA THR A 31 8.19 -3.43 -1.26
C THR A 31 8.41 -2.15 -0.47
N ASP A 32 8.54 -1.01 -1.16
CA ASP A 32 8.83 0.24 -0.48
C ASP A 32 7.54 0.68 0.21
N ASP A 33 7.55 0.65 1.53
CA ASP A 33 6.47 1.11 2.43
C ASP A 33 6.23 2.63 2.33
N THR A 34 6.58 3.23 1.19
CA THR A 34 6.41 4.64 0.87
C THR A 34 4.99 4.89 0.41
N VAL A 35 4.26 5.72 1.16
CA VAL A 35 2.86 6.04 0.90
C VAL A 35 2.63 7.53 1.06
N ALA A 36 1.80 8.11 0.17
CA ALA A 36 1.41 9.51 0.27
C ALA A 36 0.55 9.75 1.51
N VAL A 37 1.06 10.53 2.46
CA VAL A 37 0.33 10.94 3.66
C VAL A 37 -0.79 11.93 3.27
N PRO A 38 -2.06 11.67 3.65
CA PRO A 38 -3.15 12.63 3.41
C PRO A 38 -2.92 13.96 4.13
N VAL A 39 -3.47 15.05 3.59
CA VAL A 39 -3.38 16.40 4.19
C VAL A 39 -4.79 16.99 4.37
N PRO A 40 -5.57 16.46 5.32
CA PRO A 40 -6.92 16.95 5.57
C PRO A 40 -6.93 18.22 6.44
N ASP A 41 -8.11 18.82 6.63
CA ASP A 41 -8.28 19.90 7.60
C ASP A 41 -8.08 19.43 9.06
N ALA A 42 -8.01 20.40 9.97
CA ALA A 42 -7.71 20.14 11.38
C ALA A 42 -8.75 19.24 12.09
N HIS A 43 -10.03 19.32 11.71
CA HIS A 43 -11.09 18.50 12.31
C HIS A 43 -10.94 17.04 11.88
N VAL A 44 -10.80 16.81 10.58
CA VAL A 44 -10.58 15.48 10.00
C VAL A 44 -9.27 14.86 10.52
N ALA A 45 -8.19 15.65 10.58
CA ALA A 45 -6.93 15.20 11.16
C ALA A 45 -7.08 14.77 12.63
N GLY A 46 -7.97 15.43 13.39
CA GLY A 46 -8.31 15.07 14.77
C GLY A 46 -8.91 13.67 14.88
N TYR A 47 -9.91 13.35 14.04
CA TYR A 47 -10.50 12.01 13.99
C TYR A 47 -9.47 10.95 13.59
N CYS A 48 -8.62 11.24 12.60
CA CYS A 48 -7.61 10.31 12.15
C CYS A 48 -6.53 10.00 13.18
N ARG A 49 -6.11 10.99 13.98
CA ARG A 49 -5.20 10.73 15.12
C ARG A 49 -5.86 9.87 16.19
N ALA A 50 -7.14 10.10 16.48
CA ALA A 50 -7.90 9.24 17.39
C ALA A 50 -7.96 7.80 16.86
N LEU A 51 -8.27 7.63 15.57
CA LEU A 51 -8.24 6.31 14.92
C LEU A 51 -6.87 5.66 15.05
N HIS A 52 -5.79 6.37 14.72
CA HIS A 52 -4.43 5.85 14.77
C HIS A 52 -4.00 5.33 16.15
N ALA A 53 -4.46 5.99 17.21
CA ALA A 53 -4.23 5.57 18.60
C ALA A 53 -5.00 4.29 18.97
N GLU A 54 -6.14 4.04 18.35
CA GLU A 54 -6.97 2.85 18.58
C GLU A 54 -6.72 1.70 17.60
N LEU A 55 -5.92 1.93 16.56
CA LEU A 55 -5.62 0.91 15.56
C LEU A 55 -5.02 -0.34 16.21
N PRO A 56 -5.51 -1.54 15.84
CA PRO A 56 -5.05 -2.78 16.43
C PRO A 56 -3.58 -3.04 16.09
N ARG A 57 -2.90 -3.77 16.98
CA ARG A 57 -1.51 -4.20 16.77
C ARG A 57 -1.38 -5.19 15.62
N GLU A 58 -2.46 -5.92 15.32
CA GLU A 58 -2.53 -6.89 14.24
C GLU A 58 -3.82 -6.71 13.44
N VAL A 59 -3.74 -6.99 12.15
CA VAL A 59 -4.87 -7.04 11.22
C VAL A 59 -4.69 -8.29 10.36
N ALA A 60 -5.70 -9.16 10.31
CA ALA A 60 -5.61 -10.49 9.68
C ALA A 60 -4.39 -11.31 10.18
N GLY A 61 -4.06 -11.18 11.47
CA GLY A 61 -2.88 -11.81 12.10
C GLY A 61 -1.53 -11.27 11.61
N LEU A 62 -1.52 -10.16 10.86
CA LEU A 62 -0.31 -9.50 10.38
C LEU A 62 0.08 -8.37 11.34
N PRO A 63 1.35 -8.26 11.75
CA PRO A 63 1.79 -7.22 12.67
C PRO A 63 1.80 -5.83 12.01
N ARG A 64 1.39 -4.82 12.79
CA ARG A 64 1.44 -3.41 12.43
C ARG A 64 2.88 -2.90 12.33
N HIS A 65 3.14 -2.03 11.36
CA HIS A 65 4.38 -1.29 11.21
C HIS A 65 4.11 0.13 10.70
N ASP A 66 5.12 0.99 10.81
CA ASP A 66 5.08 2.36 10.29
C ASP A 66 5.45 2.40 8.81
N LEU A 67 4.73 3.24 8.07
CA LEU A 67 5.00 3.55 6.67
C LEU A 67 5.91 4.78 6.55
N LYS A 68 6.41 5.05 5.34
CA LYS A 68 7.29 6.19 5.05
C LYS A 68 6.57 7.25 4.20
N PRO A 69 6.67 8.54 4.54
CA PRO A 69 7.16 9.05 5.82
C PRO A 69 6.24 8.66 6.98
N GLY A 70 6.78 8.58 8.20
CA GLY A 70 5.99 8.26 9.40
C GLY A 70 4.90 9.32 9.64
N SER A 71 3.69 8.88 9.96
CA SER A 71 2.53 9.76 10.17
C SER A 71 1.44 9.08 11.00
N GLU A 72 0.77 9.86 11.84
CA GLU A 72 -0.44 9.46 12.57
C GLU A 72 -1.69 9.35 11.67
N LEU A 73 -1.55 9.53 10.35
CA LEU A 73 -2.62 9.38 9.37
C LEU A 73 -2.49 8.09 8.54
N THR A 74 -1.44 7.33 8.75
CA THR A 74 -1.13 6.13 7.96
C THR A 74 -0.69 4.97 8.85
N ALA A 75 -0.96 3.74 8.43
CA ALA A 75 -0.46 2.53 9.09
C ALA A 75 -0.35 1.37 8.07
N GLY A 76 0.63 0.49 8.28
CA GLY A 76 0.86 -0.70 7.46
C GLY A 76 0.73 -1.98 8.28
N TRP A 77 0.32 -3.09 7.64
CA TRP A 77 0.37 -4.43 8.23
C TRP A 77 0.89 -5.46 7.23
N GLY A 78 1.82 -6.33 7.68
CA GLY A 78 2.38 -7.41 6.86
C GLY A 78 3.25 -6.96 5.67
N ASN A 79 3.56 -7.90 4.77
CA ASN A 79 4.32 -7.66 3.53
C ASN A 79 3.86 -8.67 2.45
N PRO A 80 3.36 -8.22 1.27
CA PRO A 80 3.08 -6.83 0.89
C PRO A 80 2.08 -6.17 1.84
N ALA A 81 2.29 -4.89 2.14
CA ALA A 81 1.57 -4.22 3.21
C ALA A 81 0.09 -4.00 2.86
N ILE A 82 -0.80 -4.32 3.81
CA ILE A 82 -2.13 -3.72 3.89
C ILE A 82 -1.92 -2.29 4.37
N VAL A 83 -2.42 -1.30 3.63
CA VAL A 83 -2.14 0.11 3.89
C VAL A 83 -3.42 0.83 4.27
N LEU A 84 -3.44 1.48 5.43
CA LEU A 84 -4.49 2.40 5.84
C LEU A 84 -4.02 3.85 5.67
N ARG A 85 -4.89 4.69 5.09
CA ARG A 85 -4.73 6.15 4.99
C ARG A 85 -6.01 6.81 5.45
N CYS A 86 -5.94 7.64 6.48
CA CYS A 86 -7.11 8.35 7.00
C CYS A 86 -7.10 9.83 6.57
N GLY A 87 -8.28 10.35 6.25
CA GLY A 87 -8.45 11.73 5.82
C GLY A 87 -8.16 11.93 4.34
N VAL A 88 -8.38 10.90 3.53
CA VAL A 88 -8.37 11.05 2.07
C VAL A 88 -9.54 11.95 1.62
N PRO A 89 -9.45 12.60 0.45
CA PRO A 89 -10.58 13.34 -0.09
C PRO A 89 -11.81 12.45 -0.25
N ARG A 90 -13.01 13.03 -0.11
CA ARG A 90 -14.26 12.34 -0.38
C ARG A 90 -14.24 11.74 -1.80
N PRO A 91 -14.41 10.42 -1.96
CA PRO A 91 -14.52 9.81 -3.29
C PRO A 91 -15.72 10.40 -4.04
N ALA A 92 -15.57 10.66 -5.34
CA ALA A 92 -16.64 11.22 -6.16
C ALA A 92 -17.89 10.31 -6.22
N ALA A 93 -17.68 9.01 -6.03
CA ALA A 93 -18.73 8.01 -6.01
C ALA A 93 -19.48 7.92 -4.66
N ASP A 94 -19.00 8.58 -3.60
CA ASP A 94 -19.59 8.46 -2.26
C ASP A 94 -21.01 9.07 -2.19
N GLY A 95 -21.98 8.26 -1.78
CA GLY A 95 -23.40 8.64 -1.69
C GLY A 95 -24.20 8.44 -2.98
N LEU A 96 -23.59 7.95 -4.07
CA LEU A 96 -24.35 7.54 -5.26
C LEU A 96 -24.97 6.16 -5.03
N VAL A 97 -26.24 5.99 -5.40
CA VAL A 97 -26.97 4.70 -5.30
C VAL A 97 -26.28 3.59 -6.10
N SER A 98 -25.56 3.94 -7.16
CA SER A 98 -24.85 3.01 -8.02
C SER A 98 -23.50 2.53 -7.47
N THR A 99 -22.99 3.13 -6.38
CA THR A 99 -21.66 2.82 -5.86
C THR A 99 -21.69 1.50 -5.10
N PRO A 100 -20.92 0.48 -5.53
CA PRO A 100 -20.85 -0.77 -4.81
C PRO A 100 -20.26 -0.54 -3.42
N ALA A 101 -20.98 -1.00 -2.40
CA ALA A 101 -20.53 -0.94 -1.01
C ALA A 101 -20.97 -2.18 -0.24
N ALA A 102 -20.20 -2.52 0.79
CA ALA A 102 -20.49 -3.63 1.69
C ALA A 102 -20.29 -3.15 3.12
N GLU A 103 -21.19 -3.59 4.00
CA GLU A 103 -21.11 -3.32 5.41
C GLU A 103 -20.39 -4.47 6.12
N VAL A 104 -19.30 -4.16 6.81
CA VAL A 104 -18.55 -5.12 7.64
C VAL A 104 -18.36 -4.51 9.02
N GLY A 105 -18.81 -5.24 10.05
CA GLY A 105 -18.72 -4.78 11.44
C GLY A 105 -19.51 -3.48 11.74
N GLY A 106 -20.49 -3.13 10.89
CA GLY A 106 -21.24 -1.87 10.98
C GLY A 106 -20.50 -0.66 10.39
N VAL A 107 -19.48 -0.89 9.57
CA VAL A 107 -18.82 0.14 8.76
C VAL A 107 -19.06 -0.19 7.29
N SER A 108 -19.60 0.77 6.54
CA SER A 108 -19.82 0.64 5.11
C SER A 108 -18.56 1.04 4.33
N TRP A 109 -18.13 0.19 3.41
CA TRP A 109 -16.94 0.37 2.58
C TRP A 109 -17.32 0.32 1.11
N SER A 110 -16.92 1.31 0.32
CA SER A 110 -16.93 1.23 -1.14
C SER A 110 -15.77 0.38 -1.63
N PHE A 111 -15.86 -0.12 -2.87
CA PHE A 111 -14.82 -0.95 -3.49
C PHE A 111 -14.41 -0.37 -4.84
N GLU A 112 -13.10 -0.30 -5.06
CA GLU A 112 -12.49 0.08 -6.33
C GLU A 112 -11.34 -0.88 -6.65
N GLU A 113 -11.35 -1.44 -7.86
CA GLU A 113 -10.23 -2.24 -8.35
C GLU A 113 -9.00 -1.36 -8.56
N GLY A 114 -7.88 -1.80 -8.01
CA GLY A 114 -6.58 -1.16 -8.14
C GLY A 114 -5.71 -1.82 -9.20
N ALA A 115 -4.49 -1.29 -9.36
CA ALA A 115 -3.50 -1.90 -10.24
C ALA A 115 -3.06 -3.27 -9.70
N HIS A 116 -2.68 -4.17 -10.60
CA HIS A 116 -2.09 -5.48 -10.25
C HIS A 116 -2.95 -6.30 -9.27
N GLY A 117 -4.27 -6.29 -9.43
CA GLY A 117 -5.18 -7.08 -8.59
C GLY A 117 -5.36 -6.56 -7.16
N SER A 118 -4.79 -5.40 -6.80
CA SER A 118 -5.09 -4.75 -5.53
C SER A 118 -6.53 -4.25 -5.48
N VAL A 119 -7.06 -4.08 -4.27
CA VAL A 119 -8.39 -3.48 -4.06
C VAL A 119 -8.23 -2.31 -3.10
N ARG A 120 -8.87 -1.20 -3.44
CA ARG A 120 -9.00 -0.02 -2.58
C ARG A 120 -10.40 0.01 -2.01
N LEU A 121 -10.48 0.12 -0.69
CA LEU A 121 -11.72 0.25 0.04
C LEU A 121 -11.77 1.59 0.75
N THR A 122 -12.89 2.30 0.67
CA THR A 122 -13.03 3.57 1.39
C THR A 122 -14.30 3.56 2.22
N THR A 123 -14.21 3.98 3.48
CA THR A 123 -15.41 4.13 4.32
C THR A 123 -16.37 5.13 3.67
N THR A 124 -17.66 4.84 3.68
CA THR A 124 -18.70 5.76 3.16
C THR A 124 -19.48 6.40 4.30
N LEU A 125 -20.12 7.54 4.03
CA LEU A 125 -21.04 8.22 4.96
C LEU A 125 -20.41 8.58 6.33
N ARG A 126 -19.13 8.95 6.35
CA ARG A 126 -18.33 9.27 7.54
C ARG A 126 -17.70 10.66 7.43
N LYS A 127 -17.49 11.32 8.57
CA LYS A 127 -16.90 12.67 8.62
C LYS A 127 -15.42 12.72 8.26
N ALA A 128 -14.74 11.57 8.28
CA ALA A 128 -13.41 11.38 7.73
C ALA A 128 -13.41 10.10 6.89
N TYR A 129 -12.83 10.16 5.69
CA TYR A 129 -12.72 9.00 4.82
C TYR A 129 -11.46 8.21 5.17
N VAL A 130 -11.64 6.94 5.54
CA VAL A 130 -10.56 5.99 5.78
C VAL A 130 -10.45 5.10 4.54
N GLU A 131 -9.30 5.15 3.89
CA GLU A 131 -8.94 4.31 2.76
C GLU A 131 -8.09 3.13 3.25
N LEU A 132 -8.44 1.92 2.84
CA LEU A 132 -7.66 0.71 3.02
C LEU A 132 -7.28 0.16 1.64
N THR A 133 -5.99 -0.05 1.40
CA THR A 133 -5.50 -0.74 0.20
C THR A 133 -5.06 -2.15 0.56
N LEU A 134 -5.69 -3.13 -0.07
CA LEU A 134 -5.36 -4.54 0.03
C LEU A 134 -4.56 -4.96 -1.21
N PRO A 135 -3.32 -5.44 -1.07
CA PRO A 135 -2.63 -6.06 -2.19
C PRO A 135 -3.38 -7.31 -2.67
N GLU A 136 -3.11 -7.76 -3.89
CA GLU A 136 -3.77 -8.92 -4.54
C GLU A 136 -3.92 -10.13 -3.61
N LYS A 137 -2.87 -10.43 -2.83
CA LYS A 137 -2.86 -11.50 -1.83
C LYS A 137 -4.03 -11.48 -0.84
N TYR A 138 -4.57 -10.30 -0.55
CA TYR A 138 -5.61 -10.06 0.44
C TYR A 138 -6.89 -9.45 -0.15
N ALA A 139 -6.97 -9.27 -1.48
CA ALA A 139 -8.04 -8.54 -2.15
C ALA A 139 -9.46 -9.12 -1.92
N HIS A 140 -9.54 -10.40 -1.58
CA HIS A 140 -10.80 -11.12 -1.31
C HIS A 140 -10.98 -11.50 0.17
N ASP A 141 -10.16 -10.95 1.05
CA ASP A 141 -10.24 -11.19 2.50
C ASP A 141 -10.96 -10.03 3.19
N ALA A 142 -12.07 -10.33 3.87
CA ALA A 142 -12.83 -9.35 4.64
C ALA A 142 -12.32 -9.18 6.08
N THR A 143 -11.42 -10.05 6.54
CA THR A 143 -10.85 -10.03 7.91
C THR A 143 -10.23 -8.68 8.25
N PRO A 144 -9.46 -8.02 7.37
CA PRO A 144 -8.91 -6.70 7.66
C PRO A 144 -9.98 -5.65 8.00
N LEU A 145 -11.12 -5.69 7.31
CA LEU A 145 -12.24 -4.76 7.56
C LEU A 145 -12.90 -5.05 8.89
N ALA A 146 -13.08 -6.33 9.23
CA ALA A 146 -13.66 -6.75 10.51
C ALA A 146 -12.79 -6.32 11.70
N ASP A 147 -11.47 -6.52 11.60
CA ASP A 147 -10.51 -6.15 12.66
C ASP A 147 -10.45 -4.63 12.88
N LEU A 148 -10.62 -3.84 11.82
CA LEU A 148 -10.60 -2.37 11.88
C LEU A 148 -11.96 -1.75 12.27
N ALA A 149 -13.06 -2.48 12.11
CA ALA A 149 -14.41 -1.91 12.22
C ALA A 149 -14.68 -1.26 13.58
N ALA A 150 -14.23 -1.86 14.68
CA ALA A 150 -14.44 -1.32 16.03
C ALA A 150 -13.75 0.04 16.22
N ALA A 151 -12.46 0.13 15.86
CA ALA A 151 -11.69 1.37 15.97
C ALA A 151 -12.27 2.47 15.07
N VAL A 152 -12.65 2.14 13.83
CA VAL A 152 -13.28 3.09 12.90
C VAL A 152 -14.60 3.61 13.47
N LYS A 153 -15.48 2.74 13.98
CA LYS A 153 -16.77 3.15 14.54
C LYS A 153 -16.64 4.06 15.75
N HIS A 154 -15.67 3.78 16.60
CA HIS A 154 -15.48 4.54 17.82
C HIS A 154 -14.89 5.92 17.56
N THR A 155 -13.98 6.03 16.58
CA THR A 155 -13.18 7.25 16.38
C THR A 155 -13.63 8.11 15.20
N ILE A 156 -14.33 7.53 14.22
CA ILE A 156 -14.79 8.21 13.01
C ILE A 156 -16.32 8.34 13.00
N PRO A 157 -16.87 9.53 13.31
CA PRO A 157 -18.31 9.74 13.34
C PRO A 157 -18.97 9.54 11.98
N GLU A 158 -20.21 9.07 12.00
CA GLU A 158 -21.13 9.11 10.85
C GLU A 158 -21.51 10.55 10.46
N GLY A 159 -21.80 10.74 9.17
CA GLY A 159 -22.27 11.99 8.58
C GLY A 159 -21.34 12.55 7.50
N ILE A 160 -21.92 13.33 6.59
CA ILE A 160 -21.24 14.05 5.50
C ILE A 160 -21.42 15.54 5.71
#